data_AF-A0A954MXB6-F1
#
_entry.id   AF-A0A954MXB6-F1
#
_cell.length_a   1.000
_cell.length_b   1.000
_cell.length_c   1.000
_cell.angle_alpha   90.00
_cell.angle_beta   90.00
_cell.angle_gamma   90.00
#
_symmetry.space_group_name_H-M   'P 1'
#
loop_
_entity.id
_entity.type
_entity.pdbx_description
1 polymer ?
#
loop_
_entity_poly.entity_id
_entity_poly.type
_entity_poly.pdbx_seq_one_letter_code
_entity_poly.pdbx_strand_id
1 'polypeptide(L)'
;MNPDLNSKHSATPGTAGGWKTGQALQALIPLFVFLCYGSSLLFGITLTSQSSTLWAAQDAPAEPAVPSAADSAEEAARRAAESVDPAAAEPTAPAADADKPAADADPEIDPVKGFAPEFKIKDEWPLPDYNERKMRAQMLVILGSGKFNSPDDERLLELYIKFQVARLTQVSERAKLKYHKDTIIKQLRNSQPPLVPSYEVHDKYLDVLITELPKLFNNNIYVREAAAVILENMTLRDAPFVNPNARATPYLPAVHEMLALVRDKKQHPAVKFPAIRGLIRFFDDPSVSPNSRHDIIRAFLDELRREDRYPDPYLWRIISGLGDLGQIEDGNNRPTVAQELMLIIVDPTYSWRIRAVAARTLSRIPLESSKGPINLEVVTIELVRLARDMGDAQALEPELPHWKDTFIRLYFAFNPGKAEREAGEGILQQIKNRPPLAKFDNIANDAYQQILPLVNKVVFDAEDVDLDKQIEQMGKWLDEHPQKTDRISPDEDPILTAVKP
;
A
#
# COMPACT_ATOMS: atom_id res chain seq x y z
N MET A 1 -67.74 55.50 -4.50
CA MET A 1 -69.11 54.97 -4.48
C MET A 1 -69.07 53.58 -5.09
N ASN A 2 -69.53 52.56 -4.37
CA ASN A 2 -69.64 51.18 -4.87
C ASN A 2 -70.45 51.15 -6.17
N PRO A 3 -70.15 50.22 -7.12
CA PRO A 3 -70.66 48.86 -6.94
C PRO A 3 -69.77 47.71 -7.49
N ASP A 4 -70.22 46.51 -7.12
CA ASP A 4 -69.82 45.14 -7.48
C ASP A 4 -69.60 44.86 -8.98
N LEU A 5 -68.70 43.90 -9.30
CA LEU A 5 -69.09 42.57 -9.81
C LEU A 5 -67.88 41.67 -10.16
N ASN A 6 -67.79 40.60 -9.36
CA ASN A 6 -67.38 39.21 -9.60
C ASN A 6 -66.73 38.73 -10.93
N SER A 7 -65.52 38.18 -10.73
CA SER A 7 -64.98 36.85 -11.12
C SER A 7 -65.26 36.20 -12.50
N LYS A 8 -64.15 35.91 -13.20
CA LYS A 8 -63.97 34.74 -14.09
C LYS A 8 -62.57 34.14 -13.90
N HIS A 9 -62.52 32.84 -13.66
CA HIS A 9 -61.32 32.00 -13.70
C HIS A 9 -60.92 31.67 -15.15
N SER A 10 -59.62 31.64 -15.44
CA SER A 10 -59.01 30.77 -16.46
C SER A 10 -57.55 30.50 -16.10
N ALA A 11 -57.09 29.29 -16.44
CA ALA A 11 -55.91 28.61 -15.95
C ALA A 11 -54.61 28.95 -16.69
N THR A 12 -53.45 28.67 -16.07
CA THR A 12 -52.24 28.14 -16.72
C THR A 12 -51.23 27.63 -15.67
N PRO A 13 -50.33 26.67 -16.04
CA PRO A 13 -49.75 25.68 -15.13
C PRO A 13 -48.38 26.08 -14.55
N GLY A 14 -48.11 25.54 -13.36
CA GLY A 14 -46.85 25.68 -12.63
C GLY A 14 -45.72 24.77 -13.13
N THR A 15 -44.53 25.34 -13.12
CA THR A 15 -43.22 24.80 -13.49
C THR A 15 -42.78 23.60 -12.66
N ALA A 16 -42.29 22.57 -13.36
CA ALA A 16 -41.65 21.39 -12.80
C ALA A 16 -40.25 21.72 -12.24
N GLY A 17 -39.95 21.18 -11.05
CA GLY A 17 -38.65 21.25 -10.40
C GLY A 17 -37.63 20.29 -11.03
N GLY A 18 -36.45 20.83 -11.34
CA GLY A 18 -35.28 20.08 -11.80
C GLY A 18 -34.62 19.31 -10.66
N TRP A 19 -34.27 18.06 -10.97
CA TRP A 19 -33.81 17.02 -10.06
C TRP A 19 -32.32 17.11 -9.70
N LYS A 20 -32.03 16.62 -8.49
CA LYS A 20 -30.71 16.29 -7.94
C LYS A 20 -30.20 14.97 -8.56
N THR A 21 -29.26 15.03 -9.50
CA THR A 21 -28.58 13.83 -10.03
C THR A 21 -27.14 13.65 -9.52
N GLY A 22 -26.55 14.66 -8.86
CA GLY A 22 -25.15 14.58 -8.39
C GLY A 22 -24.89 13.79 -7.08
N GLN A 23 -25.91 13.52 -6.26
CA GLN A 23 -25.71 12.88 -4.94
C GLN A 23 -25.80 11.35 -4.95
N ALA A 24 -26.38 10.74 -5.99
CA ALA A 24 -26.55 9.28 -6.05
C ALA A 24 -25.25 8.54 -6.44
N LEU A 25 -24.38 9.15 -7.26
CA LEU A 25 -23.09 8.55 -7.64
C LEU A 25 -22.07 8.52 -6.48
N GLN A 26 -22.09 9.51 -5.58
CA GLN A 26 -21.18 9.53 -4.41
C GLN A 26 -21.43 8.38 -3.42
N ALA A 27 -22.62 7.78 -3.41
CA ALA A 27 -22.98 6.69 -2.50
C ALA A 27 -22.61 5.29 -3.04
N LEU A 28 -22.39 5.13 -4.35
CA LEU A 28 -22.14 3.82 -4.98
C LEU A 28 -20.64 3.47 -5.09
N ILE A 29 -19.76 4.47 -5.07
CA ILE A 29 -18.30 4.29 -5.13
C ILE A 29 -17.74 3.42 -3.98
N PRO A 30 -18.18 3.54 -2.71
CA PRO A 30 -17.67 2.68 -1.63
C PRO A 30 -18.13 1.22 -1.73
N LEU A 31 -19.28 0.96 -2.38
CA LEU A 31 -19.88 -0.37 -2.44
C LEU A 31 -19.21 -1.27 -3.49
N PHE A 32 -18.79 -0.68 -4.62
CA PHE A 32 -18.14 -1.41 -5.73
C PHE A 32 -16.67 -1.76 -5.43
N VAL A 33 -15.96 -0.89 -4.68
CA VAL A 33 -14.59 -1.16 -4.20
C VAL A 33 -14.54 -2.36 -3.25
N PHE A 34 -15.62 -2.61 -2.50
CA PHE A 34 -15.71 -3.75 -1.57
C PHE A 34 -15.81 -5.10 -2.29
N LEU A 35 -16.39 -5.14 -3.50
CA LEU A 35 -16.56 -6.36 -4.29
C LEU A 35 -15.31 -6.77 -5.08
N CYS A 36 -14.45 -5.81 -5.46
CA CYS A 36 -13.23 -6.10 -6.23
C CYS A 36 -12.01 -6.48 -5.37
N TYR A 37 -12.03 -6.23 -4.05
CA TYR A 37 -10.90 -6.45 -3.13
C TYR A 37 -11.07 -7.66 -2.17
N GLY A 38 -12.01 -8.56 -2.45
CA GLY A 38 -12.26 -9.76 -1.66
C GLY A 38 -11.21 -10.86 -1.84
N SER A 39 -9.93 -10.61 -1.51
CA SER A 39 -8.90 -11.66 -1.31
C SER A 39 -7.62 -11.19 -0.62
N SER A 40 -7.63 -10.13 0.20
CA SER A 40 -6.48 -9.76 1.05
C SER A 40 -6.87 -8.99 2.32
N LEU A 41 -7.87 -9.49 3.05
CA LEU A 41 -8.28 -8.96 4.36
C LEU A 41 -8.12 -10.04 5.43
N LEU A 42 -6.99 -10.01 6.15
CA LEU A 42 -6.90 -10.53 7.51
C LEU A 42 -6.10 -9.54 8.36
N PHE A 43 -6.82 -9.03 9.36
CA PHE A 43 -6.41 -8.24 10.54
C PHE A 43 -6.08 -6.75 10.37
N GLY A 44 -6.99 -5.93 10.93
CA GLY A 44 -6.77 -4.50 11.20
C GLY A 44 -8.05 -3.73 11.52
N ILE A 45 -8.83 -4.14 12.54
CA ILE A 45 -9.90 -3.30 13.09
C ILE A 45 -9.37 -2.61 14.33
N THR A 46 -9.16 -1.29 14.27
CA THR A 46 -9.00 -0.41 15.43
C THR A 46 -10.30 0.38 15.61
N LEU A 47 -10.99 0.19 16.73
CA LEU A 47 -12.10 1.04 17.16
C LEU A 47 -11.76 1.68 18.50
N THR A 48 -11.98 2.99 18.55
CA THR A 48 -11.70 3.93 19.64
C THR A 48 -12.63 3.74 20.85
N SER A 49 -12.10 4.00 22.04
CA SER A 49 -12.79 3.95 23.33
C SER A 49 -13.70 5.14 23.60
N GLN A 50 -14.88 4.91 24.19
CA GLN A 50 -15.45 5.75 25.25
C GLN A 50 -16.26 4.89 26.24
N SER A 51 -16.32 5.36 27.48
CA SER A 51 -16.60 4.65 28.72
C SER A 51 -18.05 4.75 29.24
N SER A 52 -18.50 3.64 29.84
CA SER A 52 -19.37 3.46 31.03
C SER A 52 -20.82 4.01 31.07
N THR A 53 -21.84 3.13 31.20
CA THR A 53 -22.53 2.74 32.48
C THR A 53 -23.74 1.80 32.28
N LEU A 54 -23.82 0.75 33.14
CA LEU A 54 -24.96 0.07 33.78
C LEU A 54 -26.35 -0.06 33.10
N TRP A 55 -26.87 -1.29 32.93
CA TRP A 55 -28.04 -1.90 33.63
C TRP A 55 -28.45 -3.27 33.03
N ALA A 56 -29.34 -3.95 33.76
CA ALA A 56 -29.58 -5.39 33.88
C ALA A 56 -30.39 -6.11 32.78
N ALA A 57 -30.47 -7.43 32.97
CA ALA A 57 -31.09 -8.50 32.16
C ALA A 57 -32.55 -8.30 31.71
N GLN A 58 -32.91 -8.90 30.55
CA GLN A 58 -34.02 -9.88 30.41
C GLN A 58 -34.22 -10.38 28.96
N ASP A 59 -34.51 -11.69 28.88
CA ASP A 59 -35.38 -12.43 27.93
C ASP A 59 -35.20 -12.29 26.40
N ALA A 60 -34.75 -13.39 25.79
CA ALA A 60 -34.74 -13.63 24.34
C ALA A 60 -35.88 -14.60 23.93
N PRO A 61 -36.65 -14.30 22.86
CA PRO A 61 -37.48 -15.30 22.19
C PRO A 61 -36.85 -15.77 20.86
N ALA A 62 -37.23 -16.99 20.48
CA ALA A 62 -36.67 -17.82 19.41
C ALA A 62 -36.85 -17.28 17.98
N GLU A 63 -35.83 -17.51 17.14
CA GLU A 63 -35.84 -17.28 15.69
C GLU A 63 -36.56 -18.41 14.92
N PRO A 64 -37.23 -18.10 13.79
CA PRO A 64 -37.76 -19.11 12.86
C PRO A 64 -36.71 -19.55 11.82
N ALA A 65 -36.80 -20.81 11.41
CA ALA A 65 -35.88 -21.50 10.50
C ALA A 65 -35.88 -20.93 9.07
N VAL A 66 -34.68 -20.80 8.49
CA VAL A 66 -34.41 -20.44 7.09
C VAL A 66 -34.20 -21.73 6.26
N PRO A 67 -34.77 -21.86 5.05
CA PRO A 67 -34.53 -23.00 4.17
C PRO A 67 -33.14 -22.97 3.51
N SER A 68 -32.61 -24.18 3.28
CA SER A 68 -31.26 -24.49 2.80
C SER A 68 -30.94 -23.97 1.38
N ALA A 69 -29.76 -23.39 1.21
CA ALA A 69 -29.20 -22.85 -0.04
C ALA A 69 -28.83 -23.90 -1.11
N ALA A 70 -29.22 -25.17 -0.94
CA ALA A 70 -28.87 -26.24 -1.87
C ALA A 70 -29.75 -26.27 -3.13
N ASP A 71 -31.00 -25.83 -3.06
CA ASP A 71 -31.96 -25.97 -4.16
C ASP A 71 -31.82 -24.88 -5.25
N SER A 72 -31.10 -23.80 -4.97
CA SER A 72 -30.94 -22.66 -5.90
C SER A 72 -29.74 -22.79 -6.85
N ALA A 73 -28.80 -23.71 -6.58
CA ALA A 73 -27.59 -23.88 -7.39
C ALA A 73 -27.80 -24.82 -8.59
N GLU A 74 -28.71 -25.78 -8.48
CA GLU A 74 -28.94 -26.80 -9.52
C GLU A 74 -29.75 -26.24 -10.72
N GLU A 75 -30.60 -25.24 -10.48
CA GLU A 75 -31.40 -24.59 -11.53
C GLU A 75 -30.59 -23.54 -12.33
N ALA A 76 -29.55 -22.95 -11.74
CA ALA A 76 -28.62 -22.06 -12.42
C ALA A 76 -27.67 -22.82 -13.38
N ALA A 77 -27.27 -24.04 -13.01
CA ALA A 77 -26.40 -24.88 -13.85
C ALA A 77 -27.10 -25.41 -15.12
N ARG A 78 -28.42 -25.61 -15.08
CA ARG A 78 -29.19 -26.05 -16.26
C ARG A 78 -29.37 -24.98 -17.33
N ARG A 79 -29.37 -23.70 -16.98
CA ARG A 79 -29.53 -22.60 -17.97
C ARG A 79 -28.25 -22.23 -18.71
N ALA A 80 -27.08 -22.71 -18.28
CA ALA A 80 -25.80 -22.41 -18.92
C ALA A 80 -25.42 -23.40 -20.04
N ALA A 81 -26.20 -24.48 -20.24
CA ALA A 81 -25.85 -25.57 -21.16
C ALA A 81 -26.57 -25.53 -22.52
N GLU A 82 -27.35 -24.48 -22.82
CA GLU A 82 -28.22 -24.44 -23.99
C GLU A 82 -28.09 -23.09 -24.73
N SER A 83 -26.94 -22.87 -25.40
CA SER A 83 -26.83 -22.03 -26.61
C SER A 83 -25.41 -22.05 -27.19
N VAL A 84 -25.13 -22.97 -28.13
CA VAL A 84 -24.01 -22.84 -29.07
C VAL A 84 -24.43 -23.38 -30.43
N ASP A 85 -24.53 -22.50 -31.42
CA ASP A 85 -24.55 -22.81 -32.85
C ASP A 85 -23.41 -22.02 -33.51
N PRO A 86 -22.48 -22.64 -34.26
CA PRO A 86 -21.40 -21.93 -34.94
C PRO A 86 -21.70 -21.79 -36.44
N ALA A 87 -21.60 -20.57 -36.98
CA ALA A 87 -21.51 -20.36 -38.42
C ALA A 87 -20.42 -19.33 -38.73
N ALA A 88 -19.52 -19.75 -39.61
CA ALA A 88 -18.31 -19.08 -40.04
C ALA A 88 -18.56 -17.92 -41.02
N ALA A 89 -17.68 -16.92 -40.98
CA ALA A 89 -17.28 -16.14 -42.15
C ALA A 89 -15.95 -15.42 -41.85
N GLU A 90 -14.92 -15.70 -42.66
CA GLU A 90 -13.70 -14.90 -42.76
C GLU A 90 -13.99 -13.52 -43.36
N PRO A 91 -13.22 -12.48 -43.00
CA PRO A 91 -13.02 -11.37 -43.90
C PRO A 91 -11.53 -11.13 -44.22
N THR A 92 -11.29 -11.10 -45.52
CA THR A 92 -10.16 -10.54 -46.26
C THR A 92 -9.72 -9.16 -45.77
N ALA A 93 -8.41 -8.96 -45.63
CA ALA A 93 -7.76 -7.68 -45.42
C ALA A 93 -7.72 -6.81 -46.69
N PRO A 94 -7.63 -5.48 -46.52
CA PRO A 94 -6.82 -4.67 -47.42
C PRO A 94 -5.80 -3.83 -46.65
N ALA A 95 -4.60 -3.76 -47.22
CA ALA A 95 -3.52 -2.84 -46.84
C ALA A 95 -3.81 -1.42 -47.35
N ALA A 96 -3.45 -0.40 -46.56
CA ALA A 96 -3.04 0.92 -47.05
C ALA A 96 -2.32 1.72 -45.95
N ASP A 97 -1.15 2.24 -46.31
CA ASP A 97 -0.32 3.20 -45.60
C ASP A 97 -1.04 4.52 -45.30
N ALA A 98 -0.73 5.11 -44.13
CA ALA A 98 -0.70 6.56 -43.95
C ALA A 98 0.22 6.94 -42.77
N ASP A 99 1.20 7.78 -43.06
CA ASP A 99 2.11 8.46 -42.13
C ASP A 99 1.39 8.96 -40.86
N LYS A 100 1.79 8.41 -39.71
CA LYS A 100 1.40 8.89 -38.38
C LYS A 100 2.65 9.45 -37.70
N PRO A 101 2.64 10.68 -37.15
CA PRO A 101 3.76 11.18 -36.37
C PRO A 101 3.96 10.25 -35.17
N ALA A 102 5.21 9.91 -34.88
CA ALA A 102 5.60 9.00 -33.82
C ALA A 102 4.90 9.41 -32.51
N ALA A 103 3.90 8.63 -32.12
CA ALA A 103 3.40 8.65 -30.77
C ALA A 103 4.56 8.18 -29.88
N ASP A 104 4.81 8.90 -28.80
CA ASP A 104 5.66 8.47 -27.71
C ASP A 104 5.08 7.15 -27.17
N ALA A 105 5.53 6.04 -27.77
CA ALA A 105 5.35 4.73 -27.20
C ALA A 105 5.98 4.78 -25.82
N ASP A 106 5.21 4.32 -24.82
CA ASP A 106 5.70 4.08 -23.46
C ASP A 106 7.13 3.56 -23.58
N PRO A 107 8.15 4.19 -22.96
CA PRO A 107 9.53 3.79 -23.14
C PRO A 107 9.58 2.29 -22.91
N GLU A 108 9.87 1.53 -23.97
CA GLU A 108 9.90 0.08 -23.94
C GLU A 108 10.80 -0.27 -22.76
N ILE A 109 10.18 -0.69 -21.65
CA ILE A 109 10.89 -0.95 -20.41
C ILE A 109 11.71 -2.18 -20.74
N ASP A 110 12.95 -1.97 -21.22
CA ASP A 110 13.92 -3.01 -21.53
C ASP A 110 13.94 -3.87 -20.25
N PRO A 111 13.45 -5.14 -20.30
CA PRO A 111 13.24 -5.94 -19.11
C PRO A 111 14.56 -5.99 -18.38
N VAL A 112 14.62 -5.27 -17.25
CA VAL A 112 15.83 -4.89 -16.52
C VAL A 112 16.99 -5.84 -16.85
N LYS A 113 17.87 -5.44 -17.78
CA LYS A 113 19.20 -6.03 -17.94
C LYS A 113 19.94 -5.84 -16.62
N GLY A 114 19.75 -6.73 -15.65
CA GLY A 114 20.39 -6.50 -14.36
C GLY A 114 20.20 -7.55 -13.27
N PHE A 115 19.16 -8.38 -13.32
CA PHE A 115 18.96 -9.37 -12.26
C PHE A 115 18.49 -10.71 -12.82
N ALA A 116 19.34 -11.39 -13.59
CA ALA A 116 19.21 -12.84 -13.67
C ALA A 116 19.36 -13.35 -12.22
N PRO A 117 18.32 -13.92 -11.59
CA PRO A 117 18.42 -14.32 -10.20
C PRO A 117 19.57 -15.32 -10.10
N GLU A 118 20.53 -15.08 -9.20
CA GLU A 118 21.55 -16.08 -8.90
C GLU A 118 20.85 -17.27 -8.24
N PHE A 119 20.35 -18.18 -9.08
CA PHE A 119 19.60 -19.36 -8.66
C PHE A 119 20.49 -20.45 -8.06
N LYS A 120 21.81 -20.30 -8.20
CA LYS A 120 22.81 -21.18 -7.61
C LYS A 120 23.06 -20.77 -6.18
N ILE A 121 22.88 -21.72 -5.26
CA ILE A 121 23.28 -21.58 -3.86
C ILE A 121 24.81 -21.47 -3.87
N LYS A 122 25.33 -20.38 -3.30
CA LYS A 122 26.76 -20.12 -3.28
C LYS A 122 27.44 -21.00 -2.23
N ASP A 123 26.85 -21.08 -1.05
CA ASP A 123 27.42 -21.79 0.10
C ASP A 123 26.33 -22.60 0.84
N GLU A 124 26.43 -23.94 0.79
CA GLU A 124 25.72 -24.79 1.75
C GLU A 124 26.47 -24.76 3.08
N TRP A 125 25.78 -24.40 4.14
CA TRP A 125 26.37 -24.39 5.46
C TRP A 125 26.40 -25.80 6.04
N PRO A 126 27.47 -26.20 6.74
CA PRO A 126 27.54 -27.53 7.34
C PRO A 126 26.44 -27.69 8.37
N LEU A 127 25.68 -28.80 8.27
CA LEU A 127 24.75 -29.19 9.32
C LEU A 127 25.55 -29.80 10.48
N PRO A 128 25.32 -29.35 11.73
CA PRO A 128 25.90 -30.01 12.88
C PRO A 128 25.57 -31.51 12.91
N ASP A 129 26.57 -32.35 13.22
CA ASP A 129 26.39 -33.79 13.36
C ASP A 129 25.62 -34.10 14.65
N TYR A 130 24.30 -34.23 14.52
CA TYR A 130 23.43 -34.49 15.66
C TYR A 130 22.11 -35.15 15.23
N ASN A 131 21.54 -35.98 16.11
CA ASN A 131 20.26 -36.65 15.84
C ASN A 131 19.09 -35.64 15.90
N GLU A 132 18.61 -35.21 14.73
CA GLU A 132 17.53 -34.22 14.57
C GLU A 132 16.30 -34.54 15.41
N ARG A 133 15.88 -35.81 15.45
CA ARG A 133 14.66 -36.23 16.16
C ARG A 133 14.81 -36.02 17.66
N LYS A 134 15.97 -36.40 18.22
CA LYS A 134 16.27 -36.22 19.65
C LYS A 134 16.37 -34.74 19.99
N MET A 135 17.06 -33.96 19.15
CA MET A 135 17.22 -32.52 19.34
C MET A 135 15.87 -31.83 19.34
N ARG A 136 15.02 -32.08 18.34
CA ARG A 136 13.68 -31.48 18.24
C ARG A 136 12.82 -31.77 19.48
N ALA A 137 12.86 -33.00 19.99
CA ALA A 137 12.10 -33.36 21.18
C ALA A 137 12.56 -32.59 22.43
N GLN A 138 13.88 -32.50 22.66
CA GLN A 138 14.46 -31.74 23.75
C GLN A 138 14.19 -30.24 23.61
N MET A 139 14.27 -29.72 22.38
CA MET A 139 14.03 -28.31 22.10
C MET A 139 12.60 -27.86 22.35
N LEU A 140 11.60 -28.70 22.07
CA LEU A 140 10.21 -28.36 22.40
C LEU A 140 10.01 -28.19 23.91
N VAL A 141 10.74 -28.93 24.73
CA VAL A 141 10.72 -28.77 26.20
C VAL A 141 11.38 -27.46 26.61
N ILE A 142 12.56 -27.14 26.06
CA ILE A 142 13.30 -25.91 26.36
C ILE A 142 12.51 -24.67 25.94
N LEU A 143 11.93 -24.67 24.73
CA LEU A 143 11.14 -23.52 24.25
C LEU A 143 9.89 -23.29 25.12
N GLY A 144 9.28 -24.36 25.63
CA GLY A 144 8.12 -24.28 26.50
C GLY A 144 8.42 -23.90 27.96
N SER A 145 9.66 -23.99 28.42
CA SER A 145 10.01 -23.70 29.82
C SER A 145 10.24 -22.22 30.11
N GLY A 146 10.50 -21.39 29.09
CA GLY A 146 10.81 -19.95 29.20
C GLY A 146 12.15 -19.59 29.86
N LYS A 147 12.72 -20.51 30.66
CA LYS A 147 14.04 -20.42 31.32
C LYS A 147 14.91 -21.64 31.04
N PHE A 148 16.22 -21.48 31.15
CA PHE A 148 17.16 -22.60 31.06
C PHE A 148 17.25 -23.37 32.38
N ASN A 149 17.26 -24.70 32.33
CA ASN A 149 17.49 -25.52 33.52
C ASN A 149 18.97 -25.88 33.70
N SER A 150 19.75 -25.80 32.61
CA SER A 150 21.19 -26.05 32.63
C SER A 150 21.93 -25.25 31.54
N PRO A 151 23.24 -25.03 31.66
CA PRO A 151 24.06 -24.46 30.57
C PRO A 151 24.05 -25.32 29.29
N ASP A 152 23.77 -26.62 29.41
CA ASP A 152 23.67 -27.50 28.26
C ASP A 152 22.37 -27.26 27.49
N ASP A 153 21.28 -26.82 28.14
CA ASP A 153 20.05 -26.41 27.46
C ASP A 153 20.29 -25.18 26.58
N GLU A 154 21.08 -24.21 27.08
CA GLU A 154 21.44 -23.00 26.33
C GLU A 154 22.29 -23.34 25.10
N ARG A 155 23.31 -24.19 25.27
CA ARG A 155 24.14 -24.67 24.14
C ARG A 155 23.32 -25.46 23.12
N LEU A 156 22.40 -26.30 23.60
CA LEU A 156 21.53 -27.08 22.73
C LEU A 156 20.58 -26.19 21.92
N LEU A 157 20.02 -25.15 22.54
CA LEU A 157 19.22 -24.13 21.85
C LEU A 157 20.03 -23.45 20.74
N GLU A 158 21.23 -22.98 21.06
CA GLU A 158 22.10 -22.31 20.09
C GLU A 158 22.45 -23.23 18.91
N LEU A 159 22.83 -24.48 19.20
CA LEU A 159 23.14 -25.49 18.18
C LEU A 159 21.92 -25.78 17.29
N TYR A 160 20.74 -25.87 17.89
CA TYR A 160 19.51 -26.14 17.16
C TYR A 160 19.12 -24.97 16.25
N ILE A 161 19.22 -23.73 16.72
CA ILE A 161 18.94 -22.55 15.90
C ILE A 161 19.91 -22.50 14.72
N LYS A 162 21.21 -22.69 14.97
CA LYS A 162 22.24 -22.77 13.91
C LYS A 162 21.94 -23.88 12.90
N PHE A 163 21.51 -25.05 13.37
CA PHE A 163 21.05 -26.13 12.49
C PHE A 163 19.86 -25.70 11.63
N GLN A 164 18.82 -25.06 12.19
CA GLN A 164 17.66 -24.60 11.42
C GLN A 164 18.03 -23.51 10.40
N VAL A 165 18.92 -22.58 10.76
CA VAL A 165 19.43 -21.56 9.83
C VAL A 165 20.24 -22.21 8.71
N ALA A 166 21.14 -23.14 9.02
CA ALA A 166 21.91 -23.88 8.03
C ALA A 166 21.02 -24.70 7.08
N ARG A 167 19.88 -25.23 7.55
CA ARG A 167 18.90 -25.91 6.69
C ARG A 167 18.32 -25.04 5.60
N LEU A 168 18.22 -23.73 5.80
CA LEU A 168 17.77 -22.80 4.77
C LEU A 168 18.71 -22.80 3.55
N THR A 169 19.97 -23.16 3.74
CA THR A 169 21.00 -23.17 2.69
C THR A 169 21.10 -24.50 1.93
N GLN A 170 20.45 -25.58 2.39
CA GLN A 170 20.63 -26.91 1.81
C GLN A 170 19.92 -27.03 0.46
N VAL A 171 20.66 -27.39 -0.59
CA VAL A 171 20.14 -27.63 -1.94
C VAL A 171 19.09 -28.75 -1.91
N SER A 172 19.34 -29.81 -1.14
CA SER A 172 18.45 -30.97 -1.00
C SER A 172 17.10 -30.63 -0.36
N GLU A 173 17.02 -29.55 0.44
CA GLU A 173 15.82 -29.14 1.17
C GLU A 173 15.13 -27.91 0.55
N ARG A 174 15.57 -27.47 -0.65
CA ARG A 174 15.07 -26.25 -1.29
C ARG A 174 13.54 -26.23 -1.48
N ALA A 175 12.94 -27.36 -1.82
CA ALA A 175 11.49 -27.49 -1.95
C ALA A 175 10.73 -27.24 -0.63
N LYS A 176 11.41 -27.37 0.51
CA LYS A 176 10.87 -27.18 1.86
C LYS A 176 11.31 -25.85 2.49
N LEU A 177 11.93 -24.94 1.73
CA LEU A 177 12.42 -23.68 2.28
C LEU A 177 11.33 -22.88 3.00
N LYS A 178 10.13 -22.82 2.41
CA LYS A 178 8.95 -22.21 3.05
C LYS A 178 8.66 -22.86 4.41
N TYR A 179 8.64 -24.19 4.46
CA TYR A 179 8.42 -24.95 5.69
C TYR A 179 9.49 -24.67 6.76
N HIS A 180 10.77 -24.60 6.38
CA HIS A 180 11.86 -24.30 7.33
C HIS A 180 11.75 -22.89 7.90
N LYS A 181 11.54 -21.90 7.04
CA LYS A 181 11.28 -20.51 7.44
C LYS A 181 10.10 -20.41 8.41
N ASP A 182 8.96 -20.99 8.05
CA ASP A 182 7.74 -20.96 8.87
C ASP A 182 7.93 -21.71 10.20
N THR A 183 8.76 -22.77 10.21
CA THR A 183 9.12 -23.51 11.41
C THR A 183 9.94 -22.65 12.38
N ILE A 184 10.92 -21.89 11.89
CA ILE A 184 11.71 -20.97 12.72
C ILE A 184 10.80 -19.89 13.33
N ILE A 185 9.93 -19.28 12.52
CA ILE A 185 8.98 -18.25 13.00
C ILE A 185 8.03 -18.83 14.05
N LYS A 186 7.51 -20.03 13.83
CA LYS A 186 6.65 -20.72 14.80
C LYS A 186 7.39 -21.02 16.11
N GLN A 187 8.64 -21.46 16.05
CA GLN A 187 9.45 -21.73 17.23
C GLN A 187 9.78 -20.46 18.01
N LEU A 188 10.06 -19.37 17.29
CA LEU A 188 10.28 -18.06 17.90
C LEU A 188 9.05 -17.62 18.72
N ARG A 189 7.83 -17.72 18.16
CA ARG A 189 6.59 -17.44 18.90
C ARG A 189 6.39 -18.40 20.08
N ASN A 190 6.61 -19.69 19.87
CA ASN A 190 6.45 -20.71 20.92
C ASN A 190 7.45 -20.56 22.08
N SER A 191 8.57 -19.86 21.88
CA SER A 191 9.52 -19.57 22.95
C SER A 191 9.04 -18.49 23.93
N GLN A 192 7.89 -17.88 23.67
CA GLN A 192 7.18 -16.99 24.60
C GLN A 192 5.89 -17.64 25.14
N PRO A 193 5.99 -18.66 26.00
CA PRO A 193 4.80 -19.30 26.54
C PRO A 193 4.01 -18.31 27.43
N PRO A 194 2.69 -18.15 27.20
CA PRO A 194 1.88 -17.06 27.77
C PRO A 194 1.73 -17.11 29.30
N LEU A 195 2.06 -18.26 29.92
CA LEU A 195 1.88 -18.51 31.35
C LEU A 195 3.21 -18.57 32.12
N VAL A 196 4.33 -18.29 31.46
CA VAL A 196 5.66 -18.37 32.08
C VAL A 196 6.22 -16.95 32.26
N PRO A 197 6.72 -16.59 33.45
CA PRO A 197 7.21 -15.24 33.73
C PRO A 197 8.61 -14.96 33.19
N SER A 198 9.38 -15.98 32.82
CA SER A 198 10.74 -15.84 32.28
C SER A 198 10.75 -15.95 30.75
N TYR A 199 11.56 -15.10 30.13
CA TYR A 199 11.76 -15.00 28.68
C TYR A 199 13.22 -15.25 28.29
N GLU A 200 14.06 -15.80 29.18
CA GLU A 200 15.49 -16.03 28.93
C GLU A 200 15.73 -16.86 27.67
N VAL A 201 14.93 -17.91 27.46
CA VAL A 201 15.03 -18.76 26.26
C VAL A 201 14.70 -17.98 25.00
N HIS A 202 13.67 -17.13 25.05
CA HIS A 202 13.26 -16.30 23.93
C HIS A 202 14.31 -15.24 23.59
N ASP A 203 14.82 -14.54 24.58
CA ASP A 203 15.83 -13.50 24.42
C ASP A 203 17.12 -14.10 23.81
N LYS A 204 17.56 -15.26 24.31
CA LYS A 204 18.67 -16.00 23.70
C LYS A 204 18.36 -16.46 22.27
N TYR A 205 17.13 -16.90 21.99
CA TYR A 205 16.72 -17.28 20.64
C TYR A 205 16.90 -16.12 19.65
N LEU A 206 16.41 -14.93 20.03
CA LEU A 206 16.55 -13.71 19.24
C LEU A 206 18.03 -13.35 19.02
N ASP A 207 18.85 -13.41 20.07
CA ASP A 207 20.28 -13.06 20.01
C ASP A 207 21.07 -13.99 19.06
N VAL A 208 20.74 -15.28 19.03
CA VAL A 208 21.36 -16.22 18.08
C VAL A 208 20.87 -15.94 16.67
N LEU A 209 19.56 -15.71 16.47
CA LEU A 209 19.02 -15.40 15.14
C LEU A 209 19.59 -14.11 14.55
N ILE A 210 19.65 -13.02 15.31
CA ILE A 210 20.16 -11.74 14.82
C ILE A 210 21.65 -11.82 14.44
N THR A 211 22.39 -12.74 15.08
CA THR A 211 23.79 -13.01 14.74
C THR A 211 23.94 -13.86 13.48
N GLU A 212 23.09 -14.87 13.28
CA GLU A 212 23.25 -15.86 12.20
C GLU A 212 22.56 -15.47 10.89
N LEU A 213 21.39 -14.83 10.94
CA LEU A 213 20.60 -14.51 9.74
C LEU A 213 21.32 -13.53 8.78
N PRO A 214 22.00 -12.46 9.22
CA PRO A 214 22.65 -11.52 8.30
C PRO A 214 23.73 -12.16 7.43
N LYS A 215 24.38 -13.21 7.94
CA LYS A 215 25.39 -13.97 7.20
C LYS A 215 24.80 -14.69 5.97
N LEU A 216 23.48 -14.92 5.94
CA LEU A 216 22.78 -15.51 4.78
C LEU A 216 22.58 -14.53 3.63
N PHE A 217 22.78 -13.22 3.82
CA PHE A 217 22.52 -12.19 2.79
C PHE A 217 23.49 -12.19 1.60
N ASN A 218 24.49 -13.08 1.60
CA ASN A 218 25.35 -13.35 0.46
C ASN A 218 24.98 -14.64 -0.30
N ASN A 219 23.89 -15.32 0.09
CA ASN A 219 23.48 -16.60 -0.48
C ASN A 219 22.49 -16.43 -1.67
N ASN A 220 21.87 -17.51 -2.12
CA ASN A 220 20.81 -17.52 -3.13
C ASN A 220 19.63 -16.62 -2.72
N ILE A 221 18.98 -16.00 -3.71
CA ILE A 221 17.85 -15.07 -3.51
C ILE A 221 16.75 -15.59 -2.57
N TYR A 222 16.35 -16.86 -2.66
CA TYR A 222 15.27 -17.42 -1.84
C TYR A 222 15.70 -17.59 -0.38
N VAL A 223 16.96 -17.96 -0.15
CA VAL A 223 17.55 -18.08 1.19
C VAL A 223 17.63 -16.70 1.85
N ARG A 224 18.09 -15.70 1.09
CA ARG A 224 18.15 -14.30 1.52
C ARG A 224 16.78 -13.75 1.89
N GLU A 225 15.79 -13.98 1.03
CA GLU A 225 14.40 -13.58 1.27
C GLU A 225 13.84 -14.27 2.51
N ALA A 226 14.06 -15.59 2.68
CA ALA A 226 13.63 -16.32 3.87
C ALA A 226 14.26 -15.74 5.15
N ALA A 227 15.55 -15.41 5.13
CA ALA A 227 16.24 -14.77 6.24
C ALA A 227 15.64 -13.38 6.55
N ALA A 228 15.38 -12.57 5.53
CA ALA A 228 14.75 -11.25 5.68
C ALA A 228 13.34 -11.36 6.27
N VAL A 229 12.54 -12.35 5.87
CA VAL A 229 11.21 -12.60 6.46
C VAL A 229 11.31 -13.06 7.91
N ILE A 230 12.32 -13.85 8.29
CA ILE A 230 12.52 -14.23 9.69
C ILE A 230 12.87 -13.00 10.53
N LEU A 231 13.84 -12.17 10.09
CA LEU A 231 14.16 -10.91 10.75
C LEU A 231 12.91 -10.03 10.90
N GLU A 232 12.10 -9.95 9.83
CA GLU A 232 10.85 -9.22 9.85
C GLU A 232 9.92 -9.72 10.95
N ASN A 233 9.88 -11.01 11.23
CA ASN A 233 8.98 -11.57 12.25
C ASN A 233 9.58 -11.59 13.67
N MET A 234 10.73 -10.95 13.91
CA MET A 234 11.32 -10.87 15.24
C MET A 234 10.56 -9.87 16.13
N THR A 235 9.88 -10.41 17.13
CA THR A 235 9.21 -9.66 18.20
C THR A 235 9.97 -9.90 19.50
N LEU A 236 10.20 -8.85 20.28
CA LEU A 236 10.71 -9.00 21.64
C LEU A 236 9.64 -9.63 22.51
N ARG A 237 8.39 -9.18 22.41
CA ARG A 237 7.25 -9.74 23.14
C ARG A 237 6.04 -9.76 22.23
N ASP A 238 5.29 -10.86 22.22
CA ASP A 238 4.07 -11.02 21.47
C ASP A 238 2.94 -10.20 22.12
N ALA A 239 1.91 -9.94 21.34
CA ALA A 239 0.71 -9.28 21.83
C ALA A 239 0.15 -10.07 23.04
N PRO A 240 -0.11 -9.42 24.18
CA PRO A 240 -0.67 -10.09 25.35
C PRO A 240 -1.98 -10.79 24.97
N PHE A 241 -2.11 -12.07 25.32
CA PHE A 241 -3.31 -12.87 25.02
C PHE A 241 -4.60 -12.22 25.55
N VAL A 242 -4.50 -11.49 26.67
CA VAL A 242 -5.61 -10.79 27.33
C VAL A 242 -6.11 -9.61 26.50
N ASN A 243 -5.26 -9.00 25.68
CA ASN A 243 -5.63 -7.90 24.80
C ASN A 243 -5.20 -8.22 23.36
N PRO A 244 -6.06 -8.90 22.57
CA PRO A 244 -5.79 -9.23 21.17
C PRO A 244 -5.50 -8.01 20.29
N ASN A 245 -5.88 -6.81 20.74
CA ASN A 245 -5.66 -5.55 20.02
C ASN A 245 -4.33 -4.89 20.38
N ALA A 246 -3.62 -5.37 21.40
CA ALA A 246 -2.28 -4.88 21.71
C ALA A 246 -1.31 -5.29 20.60
N ARG A 247 -0.39 -4.39 20.24
CA ARG A 247 0.65 -4.68 19.25
C ARG A 247 1.77 -5.47 19.92
N ALA A 248 2.37 -6.40 19.17
CA ALA A 248 3.59 -7.07 19.61
C ALA A 248 4.73 -6.04 19.72
N THR A 249 5.52 -6.12 20.79
CA THR A 249 6.72 -5.30 20.95
C THR A 249 7.78 -5.83 20.01
N PRO A 250 8.30 -5.01 19.09
CA PRO A 250 9.17 -5.49 18.05
C PRO A 250 10.63 -5.57 18.57
N TYR A 251 11.45 -6.47 18.02
CA TYR A 251 12.84 -6.64 18.45
C TYR A 251 13.75 -5.59 17.77
N LEU A 252 14.03 -4.49 18.47
CA LEU A 252 14.73 -3.33 17.91
C LEU A 252 16.10 -3.61 17.27
N PRO A 253 16.94 -4.55 17.76
CA PRO A 253 18.21 -4.85 17.08
C PRO A 253 18.03 -5.29 15.62
N ALA A 254 16.87 -5.84 15.24
CA ALA A 254 16.56 -6.19 13.85
C ALA A 254 16.46 -4.97 12.92
N VAL A 255 16.21 -3.77 13.44
CA VAL A 255 16.15 -2.54 12.64
C VAL A 255 17.48 -2.26 11.96
N HIS A 256 18.60 -2.46 12.68
CA HIS A 256 19.94 -2.25 12.14
C HIS A 256 20.21 -3.17 10.93
N GLU A 257 19.93 -4.46 11.07
CA GLU A 257 20.16 -5.44 10.01
C GLU A 257 19.23 -5.23 8.82
N MET A 258 18.00 -4.79 9.03
CA MET A 258 17.09 -4.44 7.93
C MET A 258 17.51 -3.18 7.19
N LEU A 259 17.97 -2.16 7.91
CA LEU A 259 18.52 -0.96 7.27
C LEU A 259 19.75 -1.31 6.42
N ALA A 260 20.65 -2.15 6.93
CA ALA A 260 21.79 -2.64 6.17
C ALA A 260 21.35 -3.38 4.90
N LEU A 261 20.34 -4.24 5.01
CA LEU A 261 19.80 -4.99 3.88
C LEU A 261 19.14 -4.09 2.81
N VAL A 262 18.37 -3.08 3.21
CA VAL A 262 17.74 -2.12 2.30
C VAL A 262 18.79 -1.26 1.59
N ARG A 263 19.80 -0.79 2.32
CA ARG A 263 20.88 0.08 1.80
C ARG A 263 21.85 -0.68 0.89
N ASP A 264 21.94 -2.00 1.00
CA ASP A 264 22.83 -2.79 0.16
C ASP A 264 22.34 -2.79 -1.31
N LYS A 265 23.12 -2.12 -2.16
CA LYS A 265 22.85 -1.97 -3.59
C LYS A 265 22.90 -3.29 -4.36
N LYS A 266 23.53 -4.33 -3.80
CA LYS A 266 23.67 -5.65 -4.43
C LYS A 266 22.48 -6.56 -4.15
N GLN A 267 21.60 -6.19 -3.22
CA GLN A 267 20.45 -7.01 -2.87
C GLN A 267 19.35 -6.86 -3.90
N HIS A 268 18.79 -8.01 -4.27
CA HIS A 268 17.66 -8.04 -5.17
C HIS A 268 16.42 -7.41 -4.50
N PRO A 269 15.58 -6.65 -5.23
CA PRO A 269 14.36 -6.05 -4.70
C PRO A 269 13.49 -7.00 -3.87
N ALA A 270 13.26 -8.23 -4.37
CA ALA A 270 12.55 -9.31 -3.67
C ALA A 270 13.01 -9.55 -2.21
N VAL A 271 14.31 -9.45 -1.94
CA VAL A 271 14.89 -9.65 -0.60
C VAL A 271 14.66 -8.42 0.29
N LYS A 272 14.63 -7.23 -0.30
CA LYS A 272 14.39 -5.96 0.41
C LYS A 272 12.93 -5.77 0.80
N PHE A 273 11.98 -6.36 0.08
CA PHE A 273 10.53 -6.26 0.38
C PHE A 273 10.17 -6.61 1.83
N PRO A 274 10.55 -7.78 2.39
CA PRO A 274 10.33 -8.10 3.80
C PRO A 274 10.98 -7.07 4.74
N ALA A 275 12.18 -6.60 4.43
CA ALA A 275 12.88 -5.61 5.24
C ALA A 275 12.12 -4.28 5.29
N ILE A 276 11.66 -3.78 4.15
CA ILE A 276 10.82 -2.57 4.08
C ILE A 276 9.55 -2.73 4.93
N ARG A 277 8.85 -3.87 4.79
CA ARG A 277 7.65 -4.16 5.59
C ARG A 277 7.97 -4.19 7.10
N GLY A 278 9.10 -4.78 7.46
CA GLY A 278 9.60 -4.80 8.82
C GLY A 278 9.83 -3.39 9.35
N LEU A 279 10.61 -2.57 8.62
CA LEU A 279 10.94 -1.19 8.99
C LEU A 279 9.70 -0.31 9.18
N ILE A 280 8.68 -0.44 8.32
CA ILE A 280 7.39 0.25 8.50
C ILE A 280 6.76 -0.16 9.84
N ARG A 281 6.72 -1.47 10.14
CA ARG A 281 6.17 -1.95 11.41
C ARG A 281 6.96 -1.47 12.63
N PHE A 282 8.29 -1.44 12.55
CA PHE A 282 9.14 -0.94 13.64
C PHE A 282 8.92 0.55 13.84
N PHE A 283 8.76 1.32 12.77
CA PHE A 283 8.63 2.77 12.83
C PHE A 283 7.49 3.23 13.74
N ASP A 284 6.38 2.51 13.80
CA ASP A 284 5.25 2.85 14.68
C ASP A 284 5.55 2.68 16.18
N ASP A 285 6.60 1.96 16.55
CA ASP A 285 6.86 1.65 17.95
C ASP A 285 7.49 2.84 18.70
N PRO A 286 6.92 3.28 19.85
CA PRO A 286 7.44 4.40 20.63
C PRO A 286 8.89 4.23 21.13
N SER A 287 9.39 3.00 21.21
CA SER A 287 10.76 2.70 21.64
C SER A 287 11.80 2.92 20.54
N VAL A 288 11.38 3.08 19.27
CA VAL A 288 12.31 3.41 18.18
C VAL A 288 12.79 4.85 18.31
N SER A 289 14.11 5.00 18.41
CA SER A 289 14.74 6.31 18.55
C SER A 289 14.44 7.24 17.36
N PRO A 290 14.36 8.56 17.57
CA PRO A 290 14.18 9.53 16.49
C PRO A 290 15.25 9.39 15.38
N ASN A 291 16.49 9.09 15.75
CA ASN A 291 17.56 8.86 14.78
C ASN A 291 17.28 7.64 13.89
N SER A 292 16.82 6.53 14.48
CA SER A 292 16.44 5.33 13.73
C SER A 292 15.26 5.60 12.80
N ARG A 293 14.26 6.40 13.23
CA ARG A 293 13.14 6.84 12.37
C ARG A 293 13.65 7.63 11.16
N HIS A 294 14.56 8.58 11.37
CA HIS A 294 15.19 9.32 10.28
C HIS A 294 16.03 8.43 9.35
N ASP A 295 16.74 7.45 9.90
CA ASP A 295 17.53 6.49 9.12
C ASP A 295 16.67 5.59 8.22
N ILE A 296 15.47 5.23 8.68
CA ILE A 296 14.46 4.51 7.90
C ILE A 296 13.96 5.36 6.74
N ILE A 297 13.52 6.59 7.02
CA ILE A 297 13.05 7.52 5.99
C ILE A 297 14.15 7.75 4.95
N ARG A 298 15.37 8.03 5.39
CA ARG A 298 16.53 8.21 4.51
C ARG A 298 16.79 6.98 3.65
N ALA A 299 16.74 5.78 4.23
CA ALA A 299 16.94 4.55 3.45
C ALA A 299 15.89 4.37 2.35
N PHE A 300 14.64 4.77 2.58
CA PHE A 300 13.59 4.69 1.57
C PHE A 300 13.81 5.75 0.48
N LEU A 301 14.13 6.98 0.85
CA LEU A 301 14.44 8.05 -0.09
C LEU A 301 15.68 7.73 -0.96
N ASP A 302 16.73 7.20 -0.35
CA ASP A 302 17.95 6.79 -1.07
C ASP A 302 17.67 5.67 -2.08
N GLU A 303 16.72 4.77 -1.78
CA GLU A 303 16.30 3.72 -2.71
C GLU A 303 15.42 4.24 -3.86
N LEU A 304 14.65 5.32 -3.66
CA LEU A 304 13.91 5.98 -4.73
C LEU A 304 14.82 6.78 -5.68
N ARG A 305 15.88 7.39 -5.14
CA ARG A 305 16.83 8.24 -5.89
C ARG A 305 17.85 7.48 -6.73
N ARG A 306 17.69 6.17 -6.86
CA ARG A 306 18.65 5.34 -7.56
C ARG A 306 18.56 5.57 -9.07
N GLU A 307 19.72 5.60 -9.70
CA GLU A 307 19.84 5.70 -11.16
C GLU A 307 19.36 4.40 -11.84
N ASP A 308 19.64 3.25 -11.22
CA ASP A 308 19.11 1.96 -11.65
C ASP A 308 17.65 1.82 -11.20
N ARG A 309 16.73 2.13 -12.12
CA ARG A 309 15.29 2.04 -11.86
C ARG A 309 14.90 0.62 -11.50
N TYR A 310 14.26 0.49 -10.35
CA TYR A 310 13.67 -0.76 -9.92
C TYR A 310 12.36 -1.05 -10.64
N PRO A 311 11.93 -2.32 -10.69
CA PRO A 311 10.61 -2.67 -11.16
C PRO A 311 9.50 -1.98 -10.35
N ASP A 312 8.43 -1.58 -11.03
CA ASP A 312 7.27 -0.90 -10.46
C ASP A 312 6.74 -1.50 -9.14
N PRO A 313 6.59 -2.85 -8.99
CA PRO A 313 6.08 -3.39 -7.73
C PRO A 313 6.93 -3.02 -6.50
N TYR A 314 8.25 -2.86 -6.69
CA TYR A 314 9.16 -2.48 -5.62
C TYR A 314 9.09 -0.99 -5.32
N LEU A 315 9.09 -0.15 -6.36
CA LEU A 315 8.89 1.29 -6.21
C LEU A 315 7.56 1.60 -5.53
N TRP A 316 6.47 0.95 -5.96
CA TRP A 316 5.17 1.05 -5.31
C TRP A 316 5.29 0.76 -3.81
N ARG A 317 5.97 -0.32 -3.43
CA ARG A 317 6.10 -0.67 -2.01
C ARG A 317 6.88 0.37 -1.21
N ILE A 318 7.97 0.91 -1.75
CA ILE A 318 8.73 1.98 -1.07
C ILE A 318 7.86 3.23 -0.92
N ILE A 319 7.19 3.65 -2.00
CA ILE A 319 6.34 4.85 -2.02
C ILE A 319 5.16 4.70 -1.06
N SER A 320 4.45 3.56 -1.08
CA SER A 320 3.37 3.31 -0.11
C SER A 320 3.91 3.23 1.32
N GLY A 321 5.10 2.65 1.49
CA GLY A 321 5.79 2.57 2.77
C GLY A 321 6.05 3.95 3.36
N LEU A 322 6.54 4.92 2.58
CA LEU A 322 6.71 6.31 3.02
C LEU A 322 5.41 6.93 3.53
N GLY A 323 4.27 6.62 2.89
CA GLY A 323 2.95 7.05 3.35
C GLY A 323 2.56 6.42 4.69
N ASP A 324 2.84 5.12 4.85
CA ASP A 324 2.57 4.39 6.09
C ASP A 324 3.42 4.87 7.27
N LEU A 325 4.59 5.46 7.03
CA LEU A 325 5.40 6.07 8.11
C LEU A 325 4.73 7.33 8.69
N GLY A 326 3.84 8.00 7.94
CA GLY A 326 3.11 9.18 8.42
C GLY A 326 3.99 10.39 8.79
N GLN A 327 5.29 10.39 8.41
CA GLN A 327 6.22 11.48 8.69
C GLN A 327 6.64 12.16 7.38
N ILE A 328 6.50 13.49 7.33
CA ILE A 328 6.86 14.30 6.17
C ILE A 328 8.31 14.82 6.22
N GLU A 329 8.83 15.03 7.43
CA GLU A 329 10.09 15.72 7.65
C GLU A 329 11.30 14.78 7.75
N ASP A 330 12.43 15.24 7.23
CA ASP A 330 13.74 14.67 7.50
C ASP A 330 14.30 15.13 8.86
N GLY A 331 15.51 14.69 9.20
CA GLY A 331 16.18 15.11 10.45
C GLY A 331 16.55 16.60 10.52
N ASN A 332 16.38 17.38 9.44
CA ASN A 332 16.60 18.82 9.37
C ASN A 332 15.28 19.61 9.32
N ASN A 333 14.15 18.96 9.61
CA ASN A 333 12.82 19.57 9.53
C ASN A 333 12.50 20.11 8.13
N ARG A 334 12.99 19.42 7.10
CA ARG A 334 12.66 19.69 5.70
C ARG A 334 11.59 18.71 5.23
N PRO A 335 10.59 19.11 4.45
CA PRO A 335 9.52 18.22 3.97
C PRO A 335 10.00 17.32 2.81
N THR A 336 11.14 16.65 2.98
CA THR A 336 11.83 15.90 1.93
C THR A 336 11.00 14.74 1.41
N VAL A 337 10.13 14.14 2.23
CA VAL A 337 9.24 13.07 1.74
C VAL A 337 8.23 13.63 0.75
N ALA A 338 7.58 14.76 1.05
CA ALA A 338 6.66 15.40 0.12
C ALA A 338 7.37 15.85 -1.16
N GLN A 339 8.61 16.36 -1.03
CA GLN A 339 9.42 16.76 -2.19
C GLN A 339 9.68 15.57 -3.11
N GLU A 340 10.14 14.44 -2.57
CA GLU A 340 10.44 13.25 -3.37
C GLU A 340 9.20 12.70 -4.07
N LEU A 341 8.07 12.65 -3.37
CA LEU A 341 6.80 12.21 -3.97
C LEU A 341 6.36 13.14 -5.10
N MET A 342 6.55 14.45 -4.94
CA MET A 342 6.23 15.43 -5.99
C MET A 342 7.17 15.30 -7.19
N LEU A 343 8.47 15.04 -6.99
CA LEU A 343 9.40 14.75 -8.07
C LEU A 343 8.97 13.51 -8.87
N ILE A 344 8.52 12.46 -8.19
CA ILE A 344 7.99 11.26 -8.85
C ILE A 344 6.71 11.57 -9.63
N ILE A 345 5.81 12.39 -9.09
CA ILE A 345 4.55 12.78 -9.76
C ILE A 345 4.81 13.52 -11.07
N VAL A 346 5.79 14.42 -11.11
CA VAL A 346 6.07 15.26 -12.29
C VAL A 346 7.04 14.62 -13.29
N ASP A 347 7.78 13.59 -12.89
CA ASP A 347 8.75 12.93 -13.77
C ASP A 347 8.04 11.95 -14.74
N PRO A 348 8.02 12.25 -16.06
CA PRO A 348 7.29 11.45 -17.06
C PRO A 348 7.92 10.08 -17.31
N THR A 349 9.14 9.87 -16.85
CA THR A 349 9.85 8.60 -17.05
C THR A 349 9.36 7.50 -16.09
N TYR A 350 8.61 7.84 -15.04
CA TYR A 350 7.90 6.86 -14.21
C TYR A 350 6.58 6.47 -14.85
N SER A 351 6.20 5.20 -14.70
CA SER A 351 4.90 4.73 -15.19
C SER A 351 3.74 5.48 -14.52
N TRP A 352 2.62 5.60 -15.22
CA TRP A 352 1.39 6.21 -14.72
C TRP A 352 0.97 5.65 -13.36
N ARG A 353 1.12 4.32 -13.18
CA ARG A 353 0.84 3.64 -11.92
C ARG A 353 1.71 4.18 -10.78
N ILE A 354 3.01 4.32 -10.98
CA ILE A 354 3.93 4.82 -9.95
C ILE A 354 3.66 6.29 -9.61
N ARG A 355 3.41 7.12 -10.63
CA ARG A 355 3.03 8.54 -10.45
C ARG A 355 1.73 8.68 -9.65
N ALA A 356 0.71 7.87 -9.95
CA ALA A 356 -0.55 7.87 -9.21
C ALA A 356 -0.44 7.28 -7.79
N VAL A 357 0.43 6.28 -7.58
CA VAL A 357 0.78 5.80 -6.24
C VAL A 357 1.41 6.93 -5.43
N ALA A 358 2.35 7.68 -6.00
CA ALA A 358 2.98 8.81 -5.32
C ALA A 358 1.97 9.91 -4.97
N ALA A 359 1.04 10.23 -5.90
CA ALA A 359 -0.07 11.15 -5.65
C ALA A 359 -0.94 10.72 -4.47
N ARG A 360 -1.34 9.43 -4.42
CA ARG A 360 -2.10 8.90 -3.28
C ARG A 360 -1.29 8.93 -1.99
N THR A 361 -0.02 8.53 -2.02
CA THR A 361 0.84 8.56 -0.84
C THR A 361 1.01 9.97 -0.29
N LEU A 362 1.16 10.97 -1.15
CA LEU A 362 1.30 12.36 -0.75
C LEU A 362 0.10 12.85 0.06
N SER A 363 -1.10 12.36 -0.23
CA SER A 363 -2.31 12.74 0.53
C SER A 363 -2.47 12.03 1.88
N ARG A 364 -1.64 11.02 2.16
CA ARG A 364 -1.64 10.25 3.42
C ARG A 364 -0.65 10.82 4.43
N ILE A 365 0.41 11.48 3.96
CA ILE A 365 1.35 12.15 4.86
C ILE A 365 0.80 13.51 5.33
N PRO A 366 1.22 14.01 6.51
CA PRO A 366 0.87 15.34 6.97
C PRO A 366 1.32 16.42 5.99
N LEU A 367 0.38 17.19 5.40
CA LEU A 367 0.69 18.27 4.44
C LEU A 367 1.12 19.59 5.12
N GLU A 368 1.63 19.49 6.33
CA GLU A 368 2.17 20.59 7.14
C GLU A 368 3.50 20.14 7.74
N SER A 369 4.52 20.99 7.59
CA SER A 369 5.82 20.83 8.23
C SER A 369 5.92 21.74 9.45
N SER A 370 6.91 21.51 10.31
CA SER A 370 7.25 22.39 11.43
C SER A 370 7.54 23.84 11.02
N LYS A 371 7.88 24.07 9.75
CA LYS A 371 8.18 25.39 9.17
C LYS A 371 6.99 26.01 8.43
N GLY A 372 5.86 25.31 8.34
CA GLY A 372 4.64 25.80 7.72
C GLY A 372 4.02 24.80 6.73
N PRO A 373 2.90 25.22 6.11
CA PRO A 373 2.14 24.36 5.21
C PRO A 373 2.90 24.10 3.91
N ILE A 374 2.74 22.90 3.37
CA ILE A 374 3.14 22.59 1.99
C ILE A 374 2.30 23.44 1.04
N ASN A 375 2.92 23.92 -0.04
CA ASN A 375 2.23 24.70 -1.05
C ASN A 375 1.30 23.80 -1.88
N LEU A 376 0.05 23.67 -1.42
CA LEU A 376 -0.93 22.82 -2.10
C LEU A 376 -1.38 23.37 -3.44
N GLU A 377 -1.17 24.65 -3.74
CA GLU A 377 -1.43 25.22 -5.08
C GLU A 377 -0.62 24.43 -6.14
N VAL A 378 0.68 24.26 -5.89
CA VAL A 378 1.59 23.48 -6.75
C VAL A 378 1.16 22.03 -6.83
N VAL A 379 0.89 21.40 -5.68
CA VAL A 379 0.46 20.00 -5.63
C VAL A 379 -0.81 19.80 -6.47
N THR A 380 -1.83 20.64 -6.29
CA THR A 380 -3.11 20.49 -7.00
C THR A 380 -2.98 20.70 -8.50
N ILE A 381 -2.17 21.67 -8.95
CA ILE A 381 -1.92 21.93 -10.37
C ILE A 381 -1.23 20.72 -11.02
N GLU A 382 -0.19 20.17 -10.38
CA GLU A 382 0.53 19.01 -10.93
C GLU A 382 -0.33 17.73 -10.94
N LEU A 383 -1.24 17.57 -9.98
CA LEU A 383 -2.20 16.45 -10.02
C LEU A 383 -3.21 16.58 -11.16
N VAL A 384 -3.64 17.81 -11.51
CA VAL A 384 -4.49 18.04 -12.68
C VAL A 384 -3.71 17.81 -13.98
N ARG A 385 -2.43 18.22 -14.05
CA ARG A 385 -1.55 17.89 -15.19
C ARG A 385 -1.38 16.39 -15.36
N LEU A 386 -1.04 15.67 -14.29
CA LEU A 386 -0.94 14.21 -14.31
C LEU A 386 -2.26 13.56 -14.77
N ALA A 387 -3.40 14.02 -14.27
CA ALA A 387 -4.70 13.51 -14.68
C ALA A 387 -4.97 13.73 -16.17
N ARG A 388 -4.63 14.91 -16.71
CA ARG A 388 -4.76 15.23 -18.13
C ARG A 388 -3.89 14.30 -18.97
N ASP A 389 -2.60 14.19 -18.63
CA ASP A 389 -1.64 13.35 -19.35
C ASP A 389 -2.08 11.86 -19.34
N MET A 390 -2.58 11.38 -18.20
CA MET A 390 -3.16 10.03 -18.10
C MET A 390 -4.43 9.87 -18.95
N GLY A 391 -5.25 10.91 -19.06
CA GLY A 391 -6.44 10.91 -19.93
C GLY A 391 -6.07 10.79 -21.41
N ASP A 392 -5.08 11.58 -21.83
CA ASP A 392 -4.53 11.51 -23.19
C ASP A 392 -3.96 10.11 -23.49
N ALA A 393 -3.16 9.55 -22.59
CA ALA A 393 -2.59 8.21 -22.73
C ALA A 393 -3.67 7.11 -22.73
N GLN A 394 -4.69 7.23 -21.88
CA GLN A 394 -5.79 6.26 -21.82
C GLN A 394 -6.66 6.30 -23.08
N ALA A 395 -6.86 7.46 -23.70
CA ALA A 395 -7.57 7.58 -24.98
C ALA A 395 -6.87 6.81 -26.10
N LEU A 396 -5.53 6.73 -26.07
CA LEU A 396 -4.73 5.98 -27.03
C LEU A 396 -4.79 4.47 -26.78
N GLU A 397 -4.78 4.05 -25.52
CA GLU A 397 -4.73 2.62 -25.12
C GLU A 397 -5.80 2.27 -24.07
N PRO A 398 -7.09 2.33 -24.41
CA PRO A 398 -8.18 2.26 -23.42
C PRO A 398 -8.29 0.91 -22.72
N GLU A 399 -7.84 -0.16 -23.37
CA GLU A 399 -7.99 -1.55 -22.93
C GLU A 399 -6.94 -1.98 -21.89
N LEU A 400 -5.95 -1.13 -21.54
CA LEU A 400 -4.95 -1.52 -20.57
C LEU A 400 -5.58 -1.71 -19.17
N PRO A 401 -5.38 -2.87 -18.52
CA PRO A 401 -6.09 -3.20 -17.28
C PRO A 401 -5.66 -2.35 -16.08
N HIS A 402 -4.58 -1.58 -16.20
CA HIS A 402 -4.06 -0.77 -15.09
C HIS A 402 -4.73 0.60 -14.96
N TRP A 403 -5.48 1.07 -15.97
CA TRP A 403 -6.08 2.40 -15.96
C TRP A 403 -7.03 2.61 -14.78
N LYS A 404 -7.96 1.66 -14.55
CA LYS A 404 -8.92 1.77 -13.44
C LYS A 404 -8.24 1.94 -12.09
N ASP A 405 -7.23 1.12 -11.77
CA ASP A 405 -6.46 1.24 -10.53
C ASP A 405 -5.71 2.58 -10.44
N THR A 406 -5.14 3.05 -11.55
CA THR A 406 -4.37 4.30 -11.60
C THR A 406 -5.25 5.53 -11.36
N PHE A 407 -6.40 5.62 -12.03
CA PHE A 407 -7.37 6.70 -11.81
C PHE A 407 -8.01 6.66 -10.41
N ILE A 408 -8.30 5.47 -9.86
CA ILE A 408 -8.79 5.34 -8.47
C ILE A 408 -7.77 5.91 -7.47
N ARG A 409 -6.47 5.66 -7.66
CA ARG A 409 -5.42 6.20 -6.78
C ARG A 409 -5.37 7.72 -6.83
N LEU A 410 -5.49 8.30 -8.02
CA LEU A 410 -5.53 9.74 -8.20
C LEU A 410 -6.77 10.37 -7.54
N TYR A 411 -7.93 9.73 -7.67
CA TYR A 411 -9.14 10.10 -6.94
C TYR A 411 -8.93 10.06 -5.41
N PHE A 412 -8.31 9.01 -4.89
CA PHE A 412 -8.01 8.86 -3.46
C PHE A 412 -6.95 9.85 -2.96
N ALA A 413 -6.16 10.50 -3.83
CA ALA A 413 -5.33 11.62 -3.42
C ALA A 413 -6.18 12.77 -2.86
N PHE A 414 -7.38 13.00 -3.39
CA PHE A 414 -8.29 14.05 -2.92
C PHE A 414 -9.30 13.54 -1.90
N ASN A 415 -9.99 12.44 -2.23
CA ASN A 415 -11.15 11.96 -1.50
C ASN A 415 -11.08 10.45 -1.23
N PRO A 416 -10.29 10.02 -0.23
CA PRO A 416 -10.05 8.62 0.02
C PRO A 416 -11.29 7.89 0.58
N GLY A 417 -11.14 6.58 0.76
CA GLY A 417 -12.16 5.72 1.33
C GLY A 417 -12.51 6.11 2.78
N LYS A 418 -13.59 5.53 3.32
CA LYS A 418 -14.12 5.88 4.65
C LYS A 418 -13.07 5.80 5.77
N ALA A 419 -12.31 4.70 5.85
CA ALA A 419 -11.32 4.50 6.92
C ALA A 419 -10.18 5.53 6.87
N GLU A 420 -9.61 5.77 5.68
CA GLU A 420 -8.56 6.77 5.44
C GLU A 420 -9.09 8.19 5.72
N ARG A 421 -10.32 8.50 5.31
CA ARG A 421 -10.96 9.79 5.60
C ARG A 421 -11.20 10.01 7.10
N GLU A 422 -11.61 8.97 7.82
CA GLU A 422 -11.75 9.00 9.28
C GLU A 422 -10.39 9.19 9.99
N ALA A 423 -9.31 8.67 9.39
CA ALA A 423 -7.93 8.95 9.83
C ALA A 423 -7.44 10.37 9.45
N GLY A 424 -8.26 11.15 8.73
CA GLY A 424 -7.92 12.50 8.30
C GLY A 424 -7.02 12.56 7.06
N GLU A 425 -6.89 11.46 6.32
CA GLU A 425 -6.13 11.38 5.06
C GLU A 425 -6.93 11.95 3.87
N GLY A 426 -6.22 12.31 2.79
CA GLY A 426 -6.78 12.95 1.60
C GLY A 426 -6.62 14.47 1.63
N ILE A 427 -6.28 15.08 0.49
CA ILE A 427 -6.02 16.54 0.40
C ILE A 427 -7.21 17.35 0.94
N LEU A 428 -8.44 17.03 0.51
CA LEU A 428 -9.64 17.77 0.92
C LEU A 428 -9.94 17.61 2.42
N GLN A 429 -9.71 16.41 2.96
CA GLN A 429 -9.94 16.13 4.37
C GLN A 429 -8.89 16.80 5.25
N GLN A 430 -7.62 16.81 4.82
CA GLN A 430 -6.55 17.52 5.51
C GLN A 430 -6.79 19.03 5.51
N ILE A 431 -7.23 19.63 4.40
CA ILE A 431 -7.60 21.06 4.33
C ILE A 431 -8.71 21.39 5.34
N LYS A 432 -9.76 20.58 5.38
CA LYS A 432 -10.88 20.76 6.30
C LYS A 432 -10.46 20.67 7.77
N ASN A 433 -9.54 19.77 8.08
CA ASN A 433 -9.14 19.47 9.46
C ASN A 433 -7.98 20.34 9.96
N ARG A 434 -7.25 21.04 9.07
CA ARG A 434 -6.02 21.76 9.40
C ARG A 434 -6.11 23.22 9.00
N PRO A 435 -6.34 24.15 9.96
CA PRO A 435 -6.52 25.57 9.67
C PRO A 435 -5.44 26.23 8.78
N PRO A 436 -4.14 25.91 8.89
CA PRO A 436 -3.10 26.48 8.02
C PRO A 436 -3.28 26.17 6.52
N LEU A 437 -4.02 25.10 6.20
CA LEU A 437 -4.28 24.64 4.83
C LEU A 437 -5.56 25.23 4.25
N ALA A 438 -6.43 25.86 5.04
CA ALA A 438 -7.74 26.34 4.61
C ALA A 438 -7.67 27.34 3.43
N LYS A 439 -6.56 28.08 3.30
CA LYS A 439 -6.34 29.00 2.17
C LYS A 439 -6.27 28.31 0.80
N PHE A 440 -6.05 27.00 0.77
CA PHE A 440 -5.97 26.19 -0.44
C PHE A 440 -7.30 25.49 -0.80
N ASP A 441 -8.38 25.72 -0.03
CA ASP A 441 -9.66 25.02 -0.21
C ASP A 441 -10.24 25.21 -1.61
N ASN A 442 -10.30 26.44 -2.11
CA ASN A 442 -10.86 26.72 -3.43
C ASN A 442 -10.11 25.97 -4.54
N ILE A 443 -8.77 26.13 -4.62
CA ILE A 443 -8.00 25.50 -5.70
C ILE A 443 -8.01 23.97 -5.60
N ALA A 444 -7.99 23.40 -4.40
CA ALA A 444 -8.05 21.95 -4.23
C ALA A 444 -9.42 21.37 -4.61
N ASN A 445 -10.51 22.06 -4.28
CA ASN A 445 -11.85 21.66 -4.72
C ASN A 445 -11.99 21.81 -6.25
N ASP A 446 -11.52 22.90 -6.83
CA ASP A 446 -11.58 23.14 -8.27
C ASP A 446 -10.79 22.06 -9.03
N ALA A 447 -9.57 21.75 -8.59
CA ALA A 447 -8.76 20.66 -9.12
C ALA A 447 -9.46 19.30 -9.01
N TYR A 448 -10.09 19.01 -7.87
CA TYR A 448 -10.87 17.79 -7.70
C TYR A 448 -12.06 17.71 -8.68
N GLN A 449 -12.75 18.83 -8.96
CA GLN A 449 -13.82 18.87 -9.96
C GLN A 449 -13.32 18.64 -11.39
N GLN A 450 -12.05 18.96 -11.68
CA GLN A 450 -11.44 18.63 -12.98
C GLN A 450 -11.14 17.13 -13.12
N ILE A 451 -10.73 16.47 -12.03
CA ILE A 451 -10.32 15.06 -12.04
C ILE A 451 -11.51 14.10 -11.99
N LEU A 452 -12.57 14.47 -11.26
CA LEU A 452 -13.70 13.57 -10.99
C LEU A 452 -14.43 13.04 -12.27
N PRO A 453 -14.75 13.87 -13.29
CA PRO A 453 -15.40 13.37 -14.50
C PRO A 453 -14.56 12.33 -15.23
N LEU A 454 -13.24 12.56 -15.30
CA LEU A 454 -12.29 11.66 -15.93
C LEU A 454 -12.23 10.31 -15.22
N VAL A 455 -12.19 10.31 -13.89
CA VAL A 455 -12.27 9.08 -13.07
C VAL A 455 -13.60 8.36 -13.33
N ASN A 456 -14.72 9.08 -13.37
CA ASN A 456 -16.02 8.48 -13.63
C ASN A 456 -16.08 7.82 -15.01
N LYS A 457 -15.50 8.46 -16.03
CA LYS A 457 -15.40 7.90 -17.38
C LYS A 457 -14.61 6.60 -17.39
N VAL A 458 -13.40 6.60 -16.85
CA VAL A 458 -12.47 5.47 -16.99
C VAL A 458 -12.81 4.31 -16.04
N VAL A 459 -13.26 4.61 -14.83
CA VAL A 459 -13.50 3.57 -13.80
C VAL A 459 -14.89 2.97 -13.94
N PHE A 460 -15.90 3.80 -14.16
CA PHE A 460 -17.32 3.43 -14.16
C PHE A 460 -17.97 3.47 -15.54
N ASP A 461 -17.20 3.72 -16.59
CA ASP A 461 -17.68 3.72 -17.98
C ASP A 461 -18.85 4.69 -18.19
N ALA A 462 -18.80 5.86 -17.53
CA ALA A 462 -19.85 6.87 -17.58
C ALA A 462 -20.11 7.36 -19.02
N GLU A 463 -21.34 7.18 -19.50
CA GLU A 463 -21.74 7.50 -20.88
C GLU A 463 -21.83 9.00 -21.16
N ASP A 464 -22.14 9.79 -20.13
CA ASP A 464 -22.35 11.24 -20.22
C ASP A 464 -21.06 12.07 -20.21
N VAL A 465 -19.92 11.43 -19.96
CA VAL A 465 -18.60 12.09 -19.98
C VAL A 465 -17.92 11.87 -21.33
N ASP A 466 -17.71 12.98 -22.03
CA ASP A 466 -16.85 13.08 -23.21
C ASP A 466 -15.40 13.30 -22.76
N LEU A 467 -14.55 12.32 -23.04
CA LEU A 467 -13.16 12.27 -22.58
C LEU A 467 -12.33 13.41 -23.18
N ASP A 468 -12.41 13.61 -24.50
CA ASP A 468 -11.63 14.61 -25.22
C ASP A 468 -11.99 16.02 -24.75
N LYS A 469 -13.30 16.26 -24.59
CA LYS A 469 -13.80 17.52 -24.04
C LYS A 469 -13.33 17.75 -22.61
N GLN A 470 -13.29 16.71 -21.78
CA GLN A 470 -12.80 16.84 -20.40
C GLN A 470 -11.31 17.19 -20.37
N ILE A 471 -10.49 16.53 -21.21
CA ILE A 471 -9.06 16.82 -21.35
C ILE A 471 -8.85 18.28 -21.81
N GLU A 472 -9.63 18.76 -22.77
CA GLU A 472 -9.58 20.16 -23.23
C GLU A 472 -9.94 21.15 -22.09
N GLN A 473 -10.97 20.83 -21.31
CA GLN A 473 -11.37 21.65 -20.15
C GLN A 473 -10.27 21.72 -19.09
N MET A 474 -9.59 20.61 -18.83
CA MET A 474 -8.45 20.58 -17.92
C MET A 474 -7.29 21.44 -18.45
N GLY A 475 -7.02 21.41 -19.76
CA GLY A 475 -6.05 22.30 -20.40
C GLY A 475 -6.38 23.78 -20.15
N LYS A 476 -7.64 24.18 -20.39
CA LYS A 476 -8.11 25.55 -20.12
C LYS A 476 -7.98 25.93 -18.65
N TRP A 477 -8.35 25.02 -17.74
CA TRP A 477 -8.22 25.25 -16.31
C TRP A 477 -6.75 25.46 -15.89
N LEU A 478 -5.82 24.69 -16.47
CA LEU A 478 -4.38 24.85 -16.23
C LEU A 478 -3.85 26.19 -16.75
N ASP A 479 -4.35 26.67 -17.89
CA ASP A 479 -4.00 27.99 -18.44
C ASP A 479 -4.52 29.14 -17.54
N GLU A 480 -5.69 28.96 -16.93
CA GLU A 480 -6.29 29.92 -15.98
C GLU A 480 -5.60 29.92 -14.60
N HIS A 481 -4.91 28.82 -14.26
CA HIS A 481 -4.21 28.64 -12.99
C HIS A 481 -2.70 28.44 -13.20
N PRO A 482 -1.99 29.45 -13.75
CA PRO A 482 -0.57 29.32 -13.97
C PRO A 482 0.17 29.18 -12.65
N GLN A 483 1.09 28.23 -12.62
CA GLN A 483 1.94 27.96 -11.47
C GLN A 483 2.85 29.16 -11.18
N LYS A 484 2.66 29.78 -10.01
CA LYS A 484 3.43 30.96 -9.59
C LYS A 484 4.83 30.61 -9.08
N THR A 485 5.03 29.37 -8.66
CA THR A 485 6.28 28.86 -8.08
C THR A 485 6.39 27.37 -8.32
N ASP A 486 7.61 26.90 -8.55
CA ASP A 486 7.88 25.47 -8.74
C ASP A 486 8.31 24.78 -7.46
N ARG A 487 8.17 25.46 -6.31
CA ARG A 487 8.56 24.95 -4.99
C ARG A 487 7.35 24.60 -4.14
N ILE A 488 7.39 23.41 -3.53
CA ILE A 488 6.36 22.99 -2.56
C ILE A 488 6.61 23.55 -1.16
N SER A 489 7.83 24.01 -0.88
CA SER A 489 8.25 24.65 0.36
C SER A 489 9.42 25.60 0.07
N PRO A 490 9.60 26.71 0.82
CA PRO A 490 10.73 27.62 0.63
C PRO A 490 12.10 26.94 0.72
N ASP A 491 12.20 25.89 1.55
CA ASP A 491 13.45 25.17 1.84
C ASP A 491 13.79 24.05 0.84
N GLU A 492 12.89 23.78 -0.10
CA GLU A 492 13.06 22.74 -1.10
C GLU A 492 13.43 23.31 -2.47
N ASP A 493 14.09 22.47 -3.27
CA ASP A 493 14.43 22.79 -4.64
C ASP A 493 13.18 22.77 -5.53
N PRO A 494 13.17 23.52 -6.64
CA PRO A 494 12.03 23.52 -7.56
C PRO A 494 11.84 22.15 -8.23
N ILE A 495 10.60 21.67 -8.27
CA ILE A 495 10.26 20.30 -8.73
C ILE A 495 10.51 20.10 -10.22
N LEU A 496 10.31 21.13 -11.05
CA LEU A 496 10.47 21.03 -12.51
C LEU A 496 11.93 21.11 -12.97
N THR A 497 12.78 21.81 -12.22
CA THR A 497 14.22 21.91 -12.55
C THR A 497 15.03 20.71 -12.06
N ALA A 498 14.48 19.94 -11.13
CA ALA A 498 15.16 18.80 -10.51
C ALA A 498 15.00 17.50 -11.30
N VAL A 499 13.99 17.39 -12.18
CA VAL A 499 13.85 16.28 -13.11
C VAL A 499 14.93 16.44 -14.19
N LYS A 500 15.96 15.58 -14.17
CA LYS A 500 16.92 15.51 -15.27
C LYS A 500 16.22 14.87 -16.47
N PRO A 501 16.33 15.48 -17.67
CA PRO A 501 15.74 14.92 -18.89
C PRO A 501 16.34 13.57 -19.27
#